data_AF-A0A413FI61-F1
#
_entry.id   AF-A0A413FI61-F1
#
_cell.length_a   1.000
_cell.length_b   1.000
_cell.length_c   1.000
_cell.angle_alpha   90.00
_cell.angle_beta   90.00
_cell.angle_gamma   90.00
#
_symmetry.space_group_name_H-M   'P 1'
#
loop_
_entity.id
_entity.type
_entity.pdbx_description
1 polymer ?
#
loop_
_entity_poly.entity_id
_entity_poly.type
_entity_poly.pdbx_seq_one_letter_code
_entity_poly.pdbx_strand_id
1 'polypeptide(L)'
;MECKGTLKDVTKDWMTGRFRLTFEVDKDVSAEIERLSGKLLALTAKVYRRKRSLDANSYYWSLLTKLSEVAGISKNRAHNMMLRRYGKLVEVDGDLIYVVVPDNDEGERMALEAETFHIKPTSQVKTANDGSSFRTYLMLRGSSTYDTAEMSTLINGLVEECKDLGIETMTPQELERMMTLYEQNRRKRVQDG
;
A
#
# COMPACT_ATOMS: atom_id res chain seq x y z
N MET A 1 8.28 28.50 2.08
CA MET A 1 9.10 27.75 1.10
C MET A 1 9.43 26.39 1.72
N GLU A 2 9.23 25.30 1.01
CA GLU A 2 9.73 23.96 1.39
C GLU A 2 10.71 23.49 0.31
N CYS A 3 11.96 23.22 0.68
CA CYS A 3 13.02 22.83 -0.24
C CYS A 3 14.02 21.92 0.47
N LYS A 4 14.69 21.08 -0.31
CA LYS A 4 15.78 20.24 0.18
C LYS A 4 17.09 21.01 0.05
N GLY A 5 17.94 20.88 1.05
CA GLY A 5 19.21 21.57 1.08
C GLY A 5 20.11 21.08 2.19
N THR A 6 21.34 21.58 2.19
CA THR A 6 22.39 21.23 3.15
C THR A 6 22.80 22.49 3.91
N LEU A 7 22.92 22.41 5.24
CA LEU A 7 23.53 23.45 6.06
C LEU A 7 25.05 23.46 5.79
N LYS A 8 25.57 24.56 5.24
CA LYS A 8 26.98 24.67 4.85
C LYS A 8 27.82 25.40 5.89
N ASP A 9 27.26 26.46 6.48
CA ASP A 9 27.98 27.31 7.42
C ASP A 9 27.05 27.76 8.56
N VAL A 10 27.65 27.91 9.73
CA VAL A 10 27.04 28.46 10.94
C VAL A 10 28.02 29.46 11.53
N THR A 11 27.69 30.75 11.45
CA THR A 11 28.48 31.80 12.07
C THR A 11 27.72 32.40 13.25
N LYS A 12 28.42 32.69 14.35
CA LYS A 12 27.85 33.37 15.53
C LYS A 12 28.50 34.74 15.70
N ASP A 13 27.66 35.77 15.81
CA ASP A 13 28.10 37.09 16.27
C ASP A 13 28.16 37.09 17.80
N TRP A 14 29.35 37.28 18.37
CA TRP A 14 29.57 37.26 19.82
C TRP A 14 29.10 38.51 20.54
N MET A 15 28.97 39.64 19.84
CA MET A 15 28.46 40.88 20.42
C MET A 15 26.94 40.84 20.55
N THR A 16 26.25 40.30 19.54
CA THR A 16 24.77 40.27 19.52
C THR A 16 24.17 38.93 19.91
N GLY A 17 24.98 37.87 19.99
CA GLY A 17 24.55 36.50 20.24
C GLY A 17 23.79 35.84 19.08
N ARG A 18 23.62 36.53 17.95
CA ARG A 18 22.82 36.07 16.81
C ARG A 18 23.60 35.09 15.94
N PHE A 19 22.87 34.11 15.40
CA PHE A 19 23.40 33.13 14.47
C PHE A 19 23.03 33.49 13.03
N ARG A 20 23.98 33.29 12.12
CA ARG A 20 23.77 33.28 10.67
C ARG A 20 23.94 31.85 10.18
N LEU A 21 22.89 31.31 9.56
CA LEU A 21 22.86 29.97 9.00
C LEU A 21 22.85 30.07 7.47
N THR A 22 23.76 29.37 6.80
CA THR A 22 23.86 29.35 5.32
C THR A 22 23.44 27.99 4.78
N PHE A 23 22.42 27.96 3.94
CA PHE A 23 21.92 26.74 3.30
C PHE A 23 22.17 26.76 1.79
N GLU A 24 22.63 25.63 1.26
CA GLU A 24 22.67 25.36 -0.18
C GLU A 24 21.48 24.48 -0.55
N VAL A 25 20.70 24.88 -1.55
CA VAL A 25 19.48 24.17 -1.98
C VAL A 25 19.63 23.61 -3.38
N ASP A 26 18.93 22.51 -3.66
CA ASP A 26 19.06 21.75 -4.92
C ASP A 26 18.04 22.17 -6.01
N LYS A 27 17.36 23.31 -5.83
CA LYS A 27 16.35 23.82 -6.77
C LYS A 27 16.42 25.34 -6.91
N ASP A 28 15.91 25.87 -8.02
CA ASP A 28 15.68 27.31 -8.17
C ASP A 28 14.57 27.76 -7.19
N VAL A 29 14.89 28.79 -6.41
CA VAL A 29 14.03 29.37 -5.37
C VAL A 29 13.90 30.89 -5.53
N SER A 30 14.28 31.44 -6.69
CA SER A 30 14.39 32.89 -6.92
C SER A 30 13.07 33.62 -6.62
N ALA A 31 11.94 33.10 -7.13
CA ALA A 31 10.62 33.69 -6.94
C ALA A 31 10.14 33.66 -5.47
N GLU A 32 10.51 32.65 -4.70
CA GLU A 32 10.24 32.60 -3.26
C GLU A 32 11.12 33.57 -2.48
N ILE A 33 12.40 33.73 -2.84
CA ILE A 33 13.32 34.66 -2.18
C ILE A 33 12.80 36.10 -2.30
N GLU A 34 12.37 36.50 -3.50
CA GLU A 34 11.78 37.83 -3.73
C GLU A 34 10.58 38.09 -2.79
N ARG A 35 9.72 37.07 -2.60
CA ARG A 35 8.54 37.17 -1.73
C ARG A 35 8.88 37.23 -0.24
N LEU A 36 10.03 36.70 0.18
CA LEU A 36 10.45 36.60 1.58
C LEU A 36 11.37 37.74 2.01
N SER A 37 12.04 38.41 1.07
CA SER A 37 13.01 39.47 1.34
C SER A 37 12.41 40.59 2.21
N GLY A 38 13.15 41.01 3.24
CA GLY A 38 12.77 42.09 4.16
C GLY A 38 11.70 41.74 5.21
N LYS A 39 11.23 40.48 5.29
CA LYS A 39 10.20 40.05 6.25
C LYS A 39 10.79 39.28 7.43
N LEU A 40 10.13 39.35 8.58
CA LEU A 40 10.38 38.43 9.70
C LEU A 40 9.81 37.04 9.36
N LEU A 41 10.64 36.01 9.47
CA LEU A 41 10.29 34.64 9.08
C LEU A 41 10.29 33.72 10.29
N ALA A 42 9.27 32.86 10.40
CA ALA A 42 9.33 31.68 11.24
C ALA A 42 10.09 30.57 10.47
N LEU A 43 11.21 30.10 11.03
CA LEU A 43 12.07 29.12 10.39
C LEU A 43 11.94 27.75 11.06
N THR A 44 11.93 26.68 10.27
CA THR A 44 11.99 25.30 10.77
C THR A 44 12.89 24.48 9.85
N ALA A 45 13.96 23.91 10.41
CA ALA A 45 14.82 22.96 9.71
C ALA A 45 14.58 21.55 10.28
N LYS A 46 14.30 20.58 9.40
CA LYS A 46 14.15 19.17 9.76
C LYS A 46 15.19 18.36 9.01
N VAL A 47 15.77 17.34 9.66
CA VAL A 47 16.67 16.40 8.98
C VAL A 47 15.91 15.77 7.81
N TYR A 48 16.40 15.99 6.60
CA TYR A 48 15.80 15.37 5.42
C TYR A 48 15.99 13.86 5.49
N ARG A 49 14.90 13.14 5.64
CA ARG A 49 14.82 11.71 5.36
C ARG A 49 14.10 11.59 4.03
N ARG A 50 14.57 10.73 3.13
CA ARG A 50 13.76 10.35 1.96
C ARG A 50 12.39 9.96 2.52
N LYS A 51 11.32 10.62 2.07
CA LYS A 51 9.98 10.02 2.22
C LYS A 51 10.16 8.60 1.68
N ARG A 52 9.80 7.58 2.47
CA ARG A 52 9.61 6.26 1.89
C ARG A 52 8.70 6.52 0.70
N SER A 53 9.15 6.19 -0.51
CA SER A 53 8.22 6.17 -1.64
C SER A 53 7.01 5.36 -1.17
N LEU A 54 5.81 5.79 -1.52
CA LEU A 54 4.64 4.93 -1.32
C LEU A 54 4.98 3.63 -2.06
N ASP A 55 5.38 2.60 -1.31
CA ASP A 55 5.67 1.31 -1.92
C ASP A 55 4.35 0.68 -2.32
N ALA A 56 4.40 -0.25 -3.28
CA ALA A 56 3.19 -0.86 -3.85
C ALA A 56 2.22 -1.37 -2.75
N ASN A 57 2.76 -1.89 -1.65
CA ASN A 57 2.00 -2.34 -0.49
C ASN A 57 1.27 -1.18 0.21
N SER A 58 1.97 -0.09 0.48
CA SER A 58 1.38 1.10 1.10
C SER A 58 0.29 1.72 0.21
N TYR A 59 0.51 1.76 -1.11
CA TYR A 59 -0.50 2.23 -2.06
C TYR A 59 -1.74 1.34 -2.03
N TYR A 60 -1.55 0.03 -2.15
CA TYR A 60 -2.62 -0.97 -2.07
C TYR A 60 -3.49 -0.77 -0.83
N TRP A 61 -2.89 -0.74 0.37
CA TRP A 61 -3.66 -0.59 1.61
C TRP A 61 -4.32 0.79 1.75
N SER A 62 -3.71 1.84 1.22
CA SER A 62 -4.32 3.18 1.20
C SER A 62 -5.58 3.22 0.33
N LEU A 63 -5.52 2.59 -0.85
CA LEU A 63 -6.64 2.55 -1.78
C LEU A 63 -7.74 1.60 -1.27
N LEU A 64 -7.34 0.47 -0.69
CA LEU A 64 -8.25 -0.48 -0.06
C LEU A 64 -9.00 0.14 1.13
N THR A 65 -8.34 1.04 1.89
CA THR A 65 -9.00 1.79 2.96
C THR A 65 -10.15 2.64 2.40
N LYS A 66 -9.89 3.43 1.35
CA LYS A 66 -10.93 4.22 0.68
C LYS A 66 -12.06 3.35 0.15
N LEU A 67 -11.73 2.22 -0.49
CA LEU A 67 -12.72 1.26 -0.97
C LEU A 67 -13.61 0.75 0.16
N SER A 68 -13.00 0.34 1.27
CA SER A 68 -13.72 -0.21 2.43
C SER A 68 -14.67 0.81 3.07
N GLU A 69 -14.27 2.08 3.12
CA GLU A 69 -15.09 3.18 3.63
C GLU A 69 -16.31 3.44 2.74
N VAL A 70 -16.11 3.53 1.42
CA VAL A 70 -17.21 3.73 0.46
C VAL A 70 -18.18 2.55 0.46
N ALA A 71 -17.66 1.32 0.53
CA ALA A 71 -18.47 0.11 0.53
C ALA A 71 -19.10 -0.21 1.91
N GLY A 72 -18.72 0.50 2.98
CA GLY A 72 -19.23 0.26 4.34
C GLY A 72 -18.85 -1.12 4.91
N ILE A 73 -17.66 -1.62 4.57
CA ILE A 73 -17.16 -2.95 4.99
C ILE A 73 -15.82 -2.83 5.74
N SER A 74 -15.42 -3.90 6.42
CA SER A 74 -14.10 -3.96 7.05
C SER A 74 -12.98 -4.00 6.00
N LYS A 75 -11.76 -3.60 6.40
CA LYS A 75 -10.57 -3.72 5.54
C LYS A 75 -10.22 -5.17 5.25
N ASN A 76 -10.46 -6.07 6.20
CA ASN A 76 -10.22 -7.52 6.02
C ASN A 76 -11.16 -8.07 4.94
N ARG A 77 -12.44 -7.72 5.00
CA ARG A 77 -13.43 -8.09 3.98
C ARG A 77 -13.07 -7.55 2.63
N ALA A 78 -12.74 -6.26 2.53
CA ALA A 78 -12.27 -5.67 1.28
C ALA A 78 -11.03 -6.40 0.74
N HIS A 79 -10.05 -6.69 1.60
CA HIS A 79 -8.83 -7.41 1.21
C HIS A 79 -9.13 -8.80 0.67
N ASN A 80 -9.94 -9.59 1.40
CA ASN A 80 -10.31 -10.95 1.00
C ASN A 80 -11.16 -10.96 -0.29
N MET A 81 -12.03 -9.97 -0.49
CA MET A 81 -12.74 -9.80 -1.77
C MET A 81 -11.76 -9.57 -2.94
N MET A 82 -10.74 -8.73 -2.74
CA MET A 82 -9.70 -8.49 -3.74
C MET A 82 -8.87 -9.75 -4.02
N LEU A 83 -8.48 -10.50 -3.00
CA LEU A 83 -7.75 -11.77 -3.18
C LEU A 83 -8.60 -12.84 -3.87
N ARG A 84 -9.90 -12.90 -3.58
CA ARG A 84 -10.82 -13.85 -4.26
C ARG A 84 -10.92 -13.59 -5.76
N ARG A 85 -10.84 -12.32 -6.18
CA ARG A 85 -10.97 -11.89 -7.59
C ARG A 85 -9.63 -11.91 -8.34
N TYR A 86 -8.58 -11.37 -7.73
CA TYR A 86 -7.30 -11.09 -8.42
C TYR A 86 -6.09 -11.77 -7.76
N GLY A 87 -6.30 -12.50 -6.66
CA GLY A 87 -5.24 -13.17 -5.93
C GLY A 87 -4.80 -14.50 -6.54
N LYS A 88 -3.80 -15.10 -5.90
CA LYS A 88 -3.19 -16.38 -6.29
C LYS A 88 -3.58 -17.50 -5.33
N LEU A 89 -3.72 -18.70 -5.86
CA LEU A 89 -3.98 -19.90 -5.06
C LEU A 89 -2.71 -20.34 -4.33
N VAL A 90 -2.87 -21.04 -3.21
CA VAL A 90 -1.81 -21.83 -2.60
C VAL A 90 -1.71 -23.15 -3.35
N GLU A 91 -0.50 -23.50 -3.75
CA GLU A 91 -0.14 -24.77 -4.37
C GLU A 91 1.02 -25.38 -3.58
N VAL A 92 0.93 -26.66 -3.26
CA VAL A 92 1.96 -27.44 -2.58
C VAL A 92 2.18 -28.71 -3.39
N ASP A 93 3.42 -28.92 -3.86
CA ASP A 93 3.81 -30.08 -4.68
C ASP A 93 2.93 -30.31 -5.94
N GLY A 94 2.38 -29.23 -6.51
CA GLY A 94 1.48 -29.31 -7.67
C GLY A 94 -0.01 -29.33 -7.33
N ASP A 95 -0.36 -29.50 -6.05
CA ASP A 95 -1.73 -29.67 -5.59
C ASP A 95 -2.28 -28.42 -4.91
N LEU A 96 -3.56 -28.13 -5.17
CA LEU A 96 -4.29 -27.04 -4.52
C LEU A 96 -4.73 -27.43 -3.11
N ILE A 97 -4.66 -26.49 -2.17
CA ILE A 97 -5.18 -26.70 -0.81
C ILE A 97 -6.67 -26.35 -0.74
N TYR A 98 -7.46 -27.29 -0.24
CA TYR A 98 -8.90 -27.15 -0.03
C TYR A 98 -9.23 -27.04 1.45
N VAL A 99 -10.21 -26.18 1.78
CA VAL A 99 -10.74 -25.99 3.13
C VAL A 99 -12.25 -26.22 3.09
N VAL A 100 -12.80 -26.88 4.11
CA VAL A 100 -14.25 -27.09 4.24
C VAL A 100 -14.80 -26.10 5.24
N VAL A 101 -15.83 -25.36 4.84
CA VAL A 101 -16.45 -24.31 5.65
C VAL A 101 -17.96 -24.56 5.68
N PRO A 102 -18.66 -24.33 6.81
CA PRO A 102 -20.13 -24.39 6.83
C PRO A 102 -20.75 -23.54 5.70
N ASP A 103 -21.69 -24.12 4.95
CA ASP A 103 -22.37 -23.45 3.83
C ASP A 103 -23.53 -22.60 4.35
N ASN A 104 -23.19 -21.56 5.10
CA ASN A 104 -24.13 -20.59 5.66
C ASN A 104 -23.47 -19.21 5.79
N ASP A 105 -24.27 -18.20 6.16
CA ASP A 105 -23.81 -16.81 6.28
C ASP A 105 -22.68 -16.62 7.31
N GLU A 106 -22.67 -17.43 8.37
CA GLU A 106 -21.61 -17.41 9.38
C GLU A 106 -20.27 -17.87 8.78
N GLY A 107 -20.30 -18.98 8.03
CA GLY A 107 -19.13 -19.51 7.34
C GLY A 107 -18.57 -18.53 6.32
N GLU A 108 -19.43 -17.91 5.51
CA GLU A 108 -19.00 -16.90 4.54
C GLU A 108 -18.47 -15.63 5.22
N ARG A 109 -19.10 -15.17 6.31
CA ARG A 109 -18.61 -14.04 7.09
C ARG A 109 -17.23 -14.33 7.67
N MET A 110 -17.05 -15.49 8.29
CA MET A 110 -15.76 -15.93 8.84
C MET A 110 -14.68 -16.00 7.74
N ALA A 111 -15.03 -16.53 6.57
CA ALA A 111 -14.13 -16.60 5.42
C ALA A 111 -13.71 -15.22 4.88
N LEU A 112 -14.61 -14.23 4.91
CA LEU A 112 -14.34 -12.87 4.44
C LEU A 112 -13.64 -11.99 5.48
N GLU A 113 -13.89 -12.20 6.77
CA GLU A 113 -13.30 -11.40 7.86
C GLU A 113 -11.96 -11.94 8.37
N ALA A 114 -11.55 -13.14 7.92
CA ALA A 114 -10.31 -13.79 8.33
C ALA A 114 -9.06 -12.93 8.06
N GLU A 115 -8.18 -12.84 9.06
CA GLU A 115 -6.90 -12.11 8.99
C GLU A 115 -5.71 -13.03 8.70
N THR A 116 -5.78 -14.27 9.18
CA THR A 116 -4.64 -15.21 9.20
C THR A 116 -4.63 -16.18 8.02
N PHE A 117 -5.75 -16.29 7.31
CA PHE A 117 -5.90 -17.11 6.12
C PHE A 117 -6.83 -16.44 5.12
N HIS A 118 -6.70 -16.83 3.85
CA HIS A 118 -7.48 -16.29 2.75
C HIS A 118 -8.05 -17.46 1.96
N ILE A 119 -9.36 -17.47 1.74
CA ILE A 119 -10.03 -18.57 1.04
C ILE A 119 -11.09 -18.04 0.06
N LYS A 120 -11.26 -18.73 -1.07
CA LYS A 120 -12.35 -18.47 -2.03
C LYS A 120 -13.32 -19.65 -2.14
N PRO A 121 -14.63 -19.41 -2.16
CA PRO A 121 -15.61 -20.48 -2.29
C PRO A 121 -15.53 -21.16 -3.65
N THR A 122 -15.87 -22.44 -3.68
CA THR A 122 -16.17 -23.18 -4.92
C THR A 122 -17.69 -23.42 -5.03
N SER A 123 -18.12 -23.97 -6.18
CA SER A 123 -19.49 -24.45 -6.36
C SER A 123 -19.77 -25.78 -5.64
N GLN A 124 -18.76 -26.45 -5.09
CA GLN A 124 -18.92 -27.75 -4.47
C GLN A 124 -19.47 -27.61 -3.04
N VAL A 125 -20.67 -28.16 -2.84
CA VAL A 125 -21.37 -28.23 -1.55
C VAL A 125 -21.68 -29.69 -1.24
N LYS A 126 -21.52 -30.08 0.03
CA LYS A 126 -21.80 -31.41 0.53
C LYS A 126 -22.66 -31.33 1.78
N THR A 127 -23.67 -32.19 1.86
CA THR A 127 -24.55 -32.32 3.03
C THR A 127 -24.12 -33.56 3.83
N ALA A 128 -23.91 -33.38 5.13
CA ALA A 128 -23.65 -34.46 6.06
C ALA A 128 -24.94 -35.17 6.49
N ASN A 129 -24.81 -36.34 7.11
CA ASN A 129 -25.95 -37.16 7.53
C ASN A 129 -26.85 -36.49 8.57
N ASP A 130 -26.32 -35.54 9.34
CA ASP A 130 -27.06 -34.74 10.32
C ASP A 130 -27.80 -33.54 9.69
N GLY A 131 -27.75 -33.39 8.37
CA GLY A 131 -28.37 -32.30 7.62
C GLY A 131 -27.52 -31.03 7.52
N SER A 132 -26.34 -30.97 8.15
CA SER A 132 -25.43 -29.83 8.02
C SER A 132 -24.81 -29.76 6.61
N SER A 133 -24.71 -28.56 6.05
CA SER A 133 -24.14 -28.33 4.72
C SER A 133 -22.78 -27.67 4.83
N PHE A 134 -21.84 -28.11 3.99
CA PHE A 134 -20.49 -27.56 3.92
C PHE A 134 -20.11 -27.26 2.48
N ARG A 135 -19.45 -26.13 2.27
CA ARG A 135 -18.89 -25.72 1.00
C ARG A 135 -17.39 -25.89 1.01
N THR A 136 -16.85 -26.38 -0.09
CA THR A 136 -15.42 -26.46 -0.31
C THR A 136 -14.90 -25.09 -0.79
N TYR A 137 -13.81 -24.66 -0.19
CA TYR A 137 -13.07 -23.44 -0.53
C TYR A 137 -11.65 -23.80 -0.97
N LEU A 138 -11.05 -22.93 -1.78
CA LEU A 138 -9.64 -22.98 -2.16
C LEU A 138 -8.84 -21.98 -1.34
N MET A 139 -7.66 -22.38 -0.86
CA MET A 139 -6.74 -21.51 -0.14
C MET A 139 -6.05 -20.53 -1.09
N LEU A 140 -5.96 -19.27 -0.68
CA LEU A 140 -5.30 -18.18 -1.38
C LEU A 140 -4.02 -17.78 -0.67
N ARG A 141 -2.99 -17.41 -1.45
CA ARG A 141 -1.77 -16.81 -0.94
C ARG A 141 -2.06 -15.39 -0.46
N GLY A 142 -1.54 -15.05 0.72
CA GLY A 142 -1.50 -13.67 1.20
C GLY A 142 -0.61 -12.80 0.31
N SER A 143 -1.03 -11.55 0.08
CA SER A 143 -0.32 -10.61 -0.80
C SER A 143 1.10 -10.27 -0.32
N SER A 144 1.41 -10.51 0.95
CA SER A 144 2.76 -10.38 1.51
C SER A 144 3.78 -11.31 0.85
N THR A 145 3.33 -12.41 0.23
CA THR A 145 4.19 -13.38 -0.45
C THR A 145 4.37 -13.08 -1.94
N TYR A 146 3.70 -12.06 -2.47
CA TYR A 146 3.61 -11.85 -3.92
C TYR A 146 4.94 -11.38 -4.52
N ASP A 147 5.18 -11.76 -5.76
CA ASP A 147 6.13 -11.06 -6.60
C ASP A 147 5.55 -9.76 -7.18
N THR A 148 6.38 -9.02 -7.92
CA THR A 148 5.99 -7.74 -8.50
C THR A 148 4.87 -7.88 -9.54
N ALA A 149 4.84 -8.95 -10.33
CA ALA A 149 3.81 -9.15 -11.34
C ALA A 149 2.46 -9.51 -10.69
N GLU A 150 2.50 -10.38 -9.67
CA GLU A 150 1.36 -10.74 -8.84
C GLU A 150 0.80 -9.52 -8.11
N MET A 151 1.66 -8.70 -7.50
CA MET A 151 1.27 -7.47 -6.82
C MET A 151 0.71 -6.41 -7.80
N SER A 152 1.31 -6.28 -8.99
CA SER A 152 0.80 -5.40 -10.06
C SER A 152 -0.63 -5.79 -10.44
N THR A 153 -0.89 -7.08 -10.63
CA THR A 153 -2.21 -7.61 -10.99
C THR A 153 -3.24 -7.27 -9.91
N LEU A 154 -2.89 -7.48 -8.64
CA LEU A 154 -3.76 -7.19 -7.51
C LEU A 154 -4.08 -5.69 -7.40
N ILE A 155 -3.08 -4.82 -7.58
CA ILE A 155 -3.26 -3.36 -7.55
C ILE A 155 -4.12 -2.89 -8.72
N ASN A 156 -3.87 -3.39 -9.93
CA ASN A 156 -4.66 -3.01 -11.10
C ASN A 156 -6.12 -3.42 -10.94
N GLY A 157 -6.39 -4.61 -10.41
CA GLY A 157 -7.74 -5.03 -10.06
C GLY A 157 -8.40 -4.07 -9.07
N LEU A 158 -7.69 -3.67 -8.00
CA LEU A 158 -8.21 -2.70 -7.03
C LEU A 158 -8.46 -1.32 -7.65
N VAL A 159 -7.60 -0.88 -8.57
CA VAL A 159 -7.75 0.38 -9.28
C VAL A 159 -9.03 0.40 -10.11
N GLU A 160 -9.36 -0.69 -10.82
CA GLU A 160 -10.62 -0.78 -11.58
C GLU A 160 -11.85 -0.74 -10.66
N GLU A 161 -11.86 -1.52 -9.57
CA GLU A 161 -12.97 -1.50 -8.59
C GLU A 161 -13.14 -0.11 -7.96
N CYS A 162 -12.04 0.63 -7.74
CA CYS A 162 -12.09 2.00 -7.25
C CYS A 162 -12.62 3.00 -8.28
N LYS A 163 -12.24 2.86 -9.56
CA LYS A 163 -12.75 3.72 -10.64
C LYS A 163 -14.26 3.59 -10.80
N ASP A 164 -14.79 2.36 -10.72
CA ASP A 164 -16.23 2.10 -10.80
C ASP A 164 -17.03 2.81 -9.70
N LEU A 165 -16.38 3.09 -8.56
CA LEU A 165 -16.95 3.80 -7.42
C LEU A 165 -16.56 5.29 -7.36
N GLY A 166 -15.88 5.81 -8.38
CA GLY A 166 -15.45 7.21 -8.44
C GLY A 166 -14.33 7.57 -7.46
N ILE A 167 -13.58 6.59 -6.96
CA ILE A 167 -12.44 6.80 -6.07
C ILE A 167 -11.21 7.17 -6.90
N GLU A 168 -10.58 8.30 -6.58
CA GLU A 168 -9.36 8.74 -7.25
C GLU A 168 -8.18 7.79 -7.01
N THR A 169 -7.55 7.37 -8.11
CA THR A 169 -6.38 6.49 -8.16
C THR A 169 -5.20 7.19 -8.82
N MET A 170 -3.99 6.67 -8.62
CA MET A 170 -2.83 7.07 -9.43
C MET A 170 -3.11 6.87 -10.92
N THR A 171 -2.48 7.71 -11.74
CA THR A 171 -2.47 7.54 -13.19
C THR A 171 -1.70 6.27 -13.60
N PRO A 172 -1.95 5.72 -14.79
CA PRO A 172 -1.20 4.57 -15.30
C PRO A 172 0.32 4.80 -15.28
N GLN A 173 0.79 6.01 -15.63
CA GLN A 173 2.22 6.32 -15.62
C GLN A 173 2.80 6.37 -14.20
N GLU A 174 2.03 6.85 -13.21
CA GLU A 174 2.46 6.85 -11.80
C GLU A 174 2.52 5.43 -11.23
N LEU A 175 1.54 4.58 -11.57
CA LEU A 175 1.53 3.16 -11.20
C LEU A 175 2.74 2.43 -11.77
N GLU A 176 3.04 2.61 -13.07
CA GLU A 176 4.20 1.99 -13.72
C GLU A 176 5.52 2.39 -13.05
N ARG A 177 5.69 3.68 -12.76
CA ARG A 177 6.86 4.19 -12.02
C ARG A 177 6.97 3.58 -10.64
N MET A 178 5.86 3.51 -9.90
CA MET A 178 5.81 2.89 -8.57
C MET A 178 6.20 1.42 -8.62
N MET A 179 5.67 0.65 -9.57
CA MET A 179 5.97 -0.78 -9.70
C MET A 179 7.43 -1.02 -10.10
N THR A 180 8.01 -0.15 -10.94
CA THR A 180 9.43 -0.21 -11.30
C THR A 180 10.33 0.00 -10.06
N LEU A 181 10.02 1.01 -9.24
CA LEU A 181 10.73 1.27 -7.98
C LEU A 181 10.57 0.13 -6.98
N TYR A 182 9.38 -0.47 -6.91
CA TYR A 182 9.08 -1.61 -6.05
C TYR A 182 9.95 -2.82 -6.41
N GLU A 183 10.05 -3.18 -7.69
CA GLU A 183 10.89 -4.29 -8.17
C GLU A 183 12.38 -4.06 -7.87
N GLN A 184 12.88 -2.84 -8.11
CA GLN A 184 14.27 -2.49 -7.80
C GLN A 184 14.59 -2.66 -6.32
N ASN A 185 13.68 -2.23 -5.43
CA ASN A 185 13.84 -2.36 -3.99
C ASN A 185 13.73 -3.82 -3.53
N ARG A 186 12.83 -4.61 -4.14
CA ARG A 186 12.67 -6.03 -3.84
C ARG A 186 13.93 -6.82 -4.20
N ARG A 187 14.52 -6.56 -5.37
CA ARG A 187 15.80 -7.19 -5.79
C ARG A 187 16.96 -6.87 -4.85
N LYS A 188 17.09 -5.62 -4.40
CA LYS A 188 18.14 -5.23 -3.43
C LYS A 188 18.01 -6.00 -2.12
N ARG A 189 16.79 -6.12 -1.58
CA ARG A 189 16.55 -6.88 -0.33
C ARG A 189 16.90 -8.37 -0.44
N VAL A 190 16.73 -8.96 -1.63
CA VAL A 190 17.12 -10.36 -1.88
C VAL A 190 18.63 -10.53 -2.05
N GLN A 191 19.34 -9.48 -2.49
CA GLN A 191 20.80 -9.51 -2.64
C GLN A 191 21.52 -9.22 -1.32
N ASP A 192 20.92 -8.42 -0.44
CA ASP A 192 21.50 -7.98 0.84
C ASP A 192 21.15 -8.91 2.03
N GLY A 193 20.32 -9.94 1.83
CA GLY A 193 19.81 -10.84 2.86
C GLY A 193 20.15 -12.29 2.57
#